data_AF-A0A558FFM5-F1
#
_entry.id   AF-A0A558FFM5-F1
#
_cell.length_a   1.000
_cell.length_b   1.000
_cell.length_c   1.000
_cell.angle_alpha   90.00
_cell.angle_beta   90.00
_cell.angle_gamma   90.00
#
_symmetry.space_group_name_H-M   'P 1'
#
loop_
_entity.id
_entity.type
_entity.pdbx_description
1 polymer ?
#
loop_
_entity_poly.entity_id
_entity_poly.type
_entity_poly.pdbx_seq_one_letter_code
_entity_poly.pdbx_strand_id
1 'polypeptide(L)'
;MFPRSILTDHGETARRTEADVNVIEADGRFVTQSSLIFGYLASFPAKTHAIETYDYFCRYVESLPPYMRSKPRIVTFLEKFVLWAICIARKPLAEFTAADLRVFSAFSARPPETWIGVRDARFDINEGTERLSEDWKPFVQPITDPESGYVLNRFFKFLSMDLGVQPKLASCDLYRAPRIPFSEQDDSQAQAYLQYLANLTPSTKVSERSLFVCSVCYHLCLSFKEWRSARLHFSMSCFSSIGSDDPRFTMRGHLRDYSIPVPQTLIDTIARYRHGLGMSAIPSVDEVDPILTEALLNKLMWRLPKMPGLECSPSELLDRAVGFRVTLLDQPAPIRPSPSETSRQYRLGWTRKQLSKARGVIHHQDTADLDTHYHKQNRPPPLFGMHQRDVLVFTKPQAQAYVESCFPKKCFTVAMDSFEVIRAYRSCSADRLKLVALEKLLLWSIYVKQKCLHSLRPLDGREFYEFCLSPPASWTTRYAQARLHVEIKSVIPNPKWAPFVRISGGDHDMVVRAARIIDWCDNVCDSLLKIESIKINIFSNLLD
;
A
#
# COMPACT_ATOMS: atom_id res chain seq x y z
N MET A 1 4.89 -23.12 -38.75
CA MET A 1 3.45 -23.37 -38.60
C MET A 1 2.81 -22.06 -38.21
N PHE A 2 1.84 -21.59 -39.00
CA PHE A 2 1.17 -20.31 -38.80
C PHE A 2 0.02 -20.46 -37.78
N PRO A 3 -0.31 -19.39 -37.02
CA PRO A 3 -1.43 -19.45 -36.10
C PRO A 3 -2.74 -19.64 -36.86
N ARG A 4 -3.53 -20.63 -36.47
CA ARG A 4 -4.95 -20.80 -36.86
C ARG A 4 -5.83 -20.59 -35.63
N SER A 5 -7.09 -20.20 -35.83
CA SER A 5 -8.04 -20.01 -34.74
C SER A 5 -8.19 -21.29 -33.91
N ILE A 6 -8.24 -21.14 -32.59
CA ILE A 6 -8.56 -22.25 -31.66
C ILE A 6 -9.88 -22.00 -30.93
N LEU A 7 -10.64 -21.00 -31.38
CA LEU A 7 -12.02 -20.74 -30.99
C LEU A 7 -12.93 -20.94 -32.21
N THR A 8 -14.20 -21.26 -31.93
CA THR A 8 -15.27 -21.28 -32.94
C THR A 8 -15.52 -19.88 -33.52
N ASP A 9 -16.32 -19.75 -34.58
CA ASP A 9 -16.70 -18.44 -35.12
C ASP A 9 -17.40 -17.53 -34.09
N HIS A 10 -18.10 -18.13 -33.13
CA HIS A 10 -18.72 -17.42 -32.01
C HIS A 10 -17.73 -17.00 -30.91
N GLY A 11 -16.45 -17.35 -31.05
CA GLY A 11 -15.41 -17.05 -30.06
C GLY A 11 -15.47 -17.95 -28.82
N GLU A 12 -16.03 -19.15 -28.96
CA GLU A 12 -16.21 -20.12 -27.88
C GLU A 12 -15.17 -21.24 -27.97
N THR A 13 -14.89 -21.90 -26.84
CA THR A 13 -14.01 -23.06 -26.77
C THR A 13 -14.70 -24.29 -27.34
N ALA A 14 -14.03 -25.02 -28.23
CA ALA A 14 -14.51 -26.29 -28.76
C ALA A 14 -14.39 -27.42 -27.73
N ARG A 15 -15.44 -28.26 -27.62
CA ARG A 15 -15.47 -29.46 -26.77
C ARG A 15 -15.05 -30.70 -27.55
N ARG A 16 -14.36 -31.65 -26.89
CA ARG A 16 -14.23 -33.01 -27.42
C ARG A 16 -15.60 -33.66 -27.37
N THR A 17 -16.15 -34.02 -28.53
CA THR A 17 -17.31 -34.89 -28.60
C THR A 17 -16.87 -36.31 -28.28
N GLU A 18 -17.10 -36.77 -27.05
CA GLU A 18 -17.19 -38.21 -26.79
C GLU A 18 -18.45 -38.71 -27.49
N ALA A 19 -18.31 -39.82 -28.23
CA ALA A 19 -19.46 -40.51 -28.76
C ALA A 19 -20.37 -40.94 -27.59
N ASP A 20 -21.64 -40.55 -27.70
CA ASP A 20 -22.81 -40.89 -26.89
C ASP A 20 -22.87 -40.39 -25.43
N VAL A 21 -23.82 -39.47 -25.15
CA VAL A 21 -25.14 -39.77 -24.54
C VAL A 21 -25.92 -38.45 -24.38
N ASN A 22 -27.03 -38.33 -25.12
CA ASN A 22 -28.20 -37.48 -24.90
C ASN A 22 -28.01 -35.99 -24.54
N VAL A 23 -27.85 -35.13 -25.56
CA VAL A 23 -28.40 -33.75 -25.54
C VAL A 23 -28.87 -33.37 -26.95
N ILE A 24 -30.07 -32.77 -26.97
CA ILE A 24 -30.86 -32.24 -28.08
C ILE A 24 -30.04 -31.30 -29.00
N GLU A 25 -30.20 -31.47 -30.32
CA GLU A 25 -29.82 -30.56 -31.43
C GLU A 25 -28.54 -29.72 -31.21
N ALA A 26 -27.36 -30.37 -31.23
CA ALA A 26 -26.13 -29.65 -31.52
C ALA A 26 -26.03 -29.41 -33.04
N ASP A 27 -26.14 -28.15 -33.45
CA ASP A 27 -25.99 -27.68 -34.84
C ASP A 27 -24.70 -28.26 -35.47
N GLY A 28 -24.84 -28.96 -36.61
CA GLY A 28 -23.78 -29.77 -37.21
C GLY A 28 -22.47 -29.03 -37.47
N ARG A 29 -22.53 -27.69 -37.58
CA ARG A 29 -21.38 -26.79 -37.70
C ARG A 29 -20.42 -26.86 -36.50
N PHE A 30 -20.92 -26.94 -35.27
CA PHE A 30 -20.06 -26.98 -34.08
C PHE A 30 -19.21 -28.25 -34.02
N VAL A 31 -19.76 -29.38 -34.48
CA VAL A 31 -19.05 -30.67 -34.56
C VAL A 31 -17.94 -30.60 -35.62
N THR A 32 -18.18 -29.92 -36.74
CA THR A 32 -17.19 -29.70 -37.80
C THR A 32 -16.05 -28.79 -37.35
N GLN A 33 -16.34 -27.63 -36.74
CA GLN A 33 -15.32 -26.69 -36.25
C GLN A 33 -14.45 -27.28 -35.14
N SER A 34 -15.05 -28.03 -34.20
CA SER A 34 -14.30 -28.72 -33.13
C SER A 34 -13.27 -29.69 -33.72
N SER A 35 -13.70 -30.51 -34.69
CA SER A 35 -12.83 -31.46 -35.38
C SER A 35 -11.66 -30.79 -36.10
N LEU A 36 -11.89 -29.64 -36.73
CA LEU A 36 -10.85 -28.85 -37.39
C LEU A 36 -9.84 -28.27 -36.39
N ILE A 37 -10.31 -27.72 -35.27
CA ILE A 37 -9.44 -27.16 -34.21
C ILE A 37 -8.56 -28.27 -33.62
N PHE A 38 -9.14 -29.42 -33.26
CA PHE A 38 -8.37 -30.54 -32.72
C PHE A 38 -7.43 -31.16 -33.77
N GLY A 39 -7.82 -31.21 -35.04
CA GLY A 39 -6.95 -31.61 -36.14
C GLY A 39 -5.72 -30.70 -36.29
N TYR A 40 -5.92 -29.37 -36.19
CA TYR A 40 -4.83 -28.41 -36.17
C TYR A 40 -3.92 -28.58 -34.96
N LEU A 41 -4.48 -28.74 -33.75
CA LEU A 41 -3.68 -28.96 -32.53
C LEU A 41 -2.89 -30.28 -32.58
N ALA A 42 -3.47 -31.34 -33.15
CA ALA A 42 -2.82 -32.63 -33.33
C ALA A 42 -1.68 -32.61 -34.37
N SER A 43 -1.65 -31.61 -35.26
CA SER A 43 -0.57 -31.45 -36.24
C SER A 43 0.77 -31.03 -35.61
N PHE A 44 0.76 -30.55 -34.36
CA PHE A 44 1.98 -30.15 -33.65
C PHE A 44 2.72 -31.37 -33.07
N PRO A 45 4.06 -31.34 -33.00
CA PRO A 45 4.83 -32.41 -32.38
C PRO A 45 4.42 -32.64 -30.91
N ALA A 46 4.36 -33.90 -30.46
CA ALA A 46 3.92 -34.26 -29.11
C ALA A 46 4.64 -33.46 -27.99
N LYS A 47 5.94 -33.20 -28.15
CA LYS A 47 6.76 -32.39 -27.22
C LYS A 47 6.28 -30.94 -26.99
N THR A 48 5.38 -30.44 -27.83
CA THR A 48 4.80 -29.09 -27.67
C THR A 48 3.59 -29.09 -26.74
N HIS A 49 3.04 -30.26 -26.41
CA HIS A 49 1.85 -30.41 -25.56
C HIS A 49 0.69 -29.51 -26.00
N ALA A 50 0.48 -29.35 -27.32
CA ALA A 50 -0.49 -28.42 -27.88
C ALA A 50 -1.93 -28.71 -27.42
N ILE A 51 -2.33 -29.98 -27.46
CA ILE A 51 -3.67 -30.42 -27.04
C ILE A 51 -3.86 -30.22 -25.52
N GLU A 52 -2.85 -30.53 -24.71
CA GLU A 52 -2.90 -30.35 -23.25
C GLU A 52 -2.95 -28.86 -22.87
N THR A 53 -2.15 -28.03 -23.54
CA THR A 53 -2.17 -26.57 -23.38
C THR A 53 -3.56 -25.99 -23.69
N TYR A 54 -4.21 -26.51 -24.74
CA TYR A 54 -5.58 -26.13 -25.09
C TYR A 54 -6.61 -26.62 -24.04
N ASP A 55 -6.43 -27.82 -23.48
CA ASP A 55 -7.30 -28.33 -22.40
C ASP A 55 -7.27 -27.45 -21.15
N TYR A 56 -6.07 -27.04 -20.71
CA TYR A 56 -5.91 -26.09 -19.61
C TYR A 56 -6.59 -24.74 -19.89
N PHE A 57 -6.53 -24.28 -21.13
CA PHE A 57 -7.24 -23.07 -21.57
C PHE A 57 -8.76 -23.24 -21.47
N CYS A 58 -9.32 -24.34 -21.97
CA CYS A 58 -10.74 -24.63 -21.88
C CYS A 58 -11.21 -24.68 -20.42
N ARG A 59 -10.52 -25.44 -19.55
CA ARG A 59 -10.84 -25.55 -18.13
C ARG A 59 -10.89 -24.18 -17.44
N TYR A 60 -9.93 -23.31 -17.74
CA TYR A 60 -9.92 -21.96 -17.19
C TYR A 60 -11.11 -21.13 -17.69
N VAL A 61 -11.39 -21.13 -19.00
CA VAL A 61 -12.52 -20.38 -19.57
C VAL A 61 -13.86 -20.86 -18.98
N GLU A 62 -14.01 -22.17 -18.77
CA GLU A 62 -15.20 -22.76 -18.14
C GLU A 62 -15.34 -22.36 -16.66
N SER A 63 -14.23 -22.24 -15.92
CA SER A 63 -14.23 -21.77 -14.53
C SER A 63 -14.60 -20.29 -14.35
N LEU A 64 -14.57 -19.47 -15.42
CA LEU A 64 -14.87 -18.05 -15.33
C LEU A 64 -16.36 -17.81 -15.05
N PRO A 65 -16.70 -16.83 -14.19
CA PRO A 65 -18.08 -16.40 -14.01
C PRO A 65 -18.76 -15.99 -15.34
N PRO A 66 -20.08 -16.19 -15.50
CA PRO A 66 -20.79 -15.90 -16.76
C PRO A 66 -20.57 -14.47 -17.30
N TYR A 67 -20.52 -13.47 -16.41
CA TYR A 67 -20.27 -12.06 -16.79
C TYR A 67 -18.82 -11.78 -17.24
N MET A 68 -17.87 -12.66 -16.90
CA MET A 68 -16.49 -12.59 -17.41
C MET A 68 -16.36 -13.37 -18.72
N ARG A 69 -17.08 -14.50 -18.85
CA ARG A 69 -17.13 -15.30 -20.07
C ARG A 69 -17.74 -14.52 -21.24
N SER A 70 -18.73 -13.67 -20.97
CA SER A 70 -19.35 -12.77 -21.95
C SER A 70 -18.47 -11.58 -22.37
N LYS A 71 -17.27 -11.39 -21.78
CA LYS A 71 -16.31 -10.36 -22.21
C LYS A 71 -15.32 -10.97 -23.21
N PRO A 72 -15.42 -10.67 -24.52
CA PRO A 72 -14.56 -11.28 -25.55
C PRO A 72 -13.07 -11.03 -25.30
N ARG A 73 -12.72 -9.94 -24.59
CA ARG A 73 -11.33 -9.50 -24.39
C ARG A 73 -10.49 -10.49 -23.58
N ILE A 74 -11.03 -11.20 -22.59
CA ILE A 74 -10.24 -12.14 -21.76
C ILE A 74 -9.94 -13.41 -22.55
N VAL A 75 -10.98 -14.01 -23.14
CA VAL A 75 -10.87 -15.27 -23.90
C VAL A 75 -10.01 -15.08 -25.14
N THR A 76 -10.25 -14.04 -25.92
CA THR A 76 -9.44 -13.74 -27.13
C THR A 76 -8.00 -13.30 -26.81
N PHE A 77 -7.73 -12.76 -25.62
CA PHE A 77 -6.37 -12.47 -25.16
C PHE A 77 -5.64 -13.77 -24.80
N LEU A 78 -6.29 -14.67 -24.07
CA LEU A 78 -5.72 -15.97 -23.74
C LEU A 78 -5.55 -16.87 -24.97
N GLU A 79 -6.44 -16.79 -25.95
CA GLU A 79 -6.25 -17.42 -27.26
C GLU A 79 -4.91 -17.01 -27.89
N LYS A 80 -4.57 -15.71 -27.88
CA LYS A 80 -3.28 -15.21 -28.40
C LYS A 80 -2.11 -15.82 -27.63
N PHE A 81 -2.23 -15.91 -26.31
CA PHE A 81 -1.21 -16.52 -25.46
C PHE A 81 -1.02 -18.01 -25.75
N VAL A 82 -2.10 -18.78 -25.82
CA VAL A 82 -2.07 -20.22 -26.10
C VAL A 82 -1.48 -20.48 -27.48
N LEU A 83 -1.92 -19.73 -28.49
CA LEU A 83 -1.34 -19.82 -29.82
C LEU A 83 0.15 -19.51 -29.80
N TRP A 84 0.57 -18.45 -29.10
CA TRP A 84 1.98 -18.10 -28.99
C TRP A 84 2.79 -19.19 -28.27
N ALA A 85 2.24 -19.74 -27.19
CA ALA A 85 2.85 -20.83 -26.43
C ALA A 85 3.09 -22.05 -27.33
N ILE A 86 2.11 -22.41 -28.17
CA ILE A 86 2.17 -23.59 -29.04
C ILE A 86 3.03 -23.33 -30.29
N CYS A 87 2.84 -22.19 -30.96
CA CYS A 87 3.47 -21.91 -32.25
C CYS A 87 4.92 -21.42 -32.13
N ILE A 88 5.19 -20.60 -31.11
CA ILE A 88 6.46 -19.88 -30.91
C ILE A 88 7.26 -20.51 -29.77
N ALA A 89 6.73 -20.56 -28.55
CA ALA A 89 7.48 -21.04 -27.38
C ALA A 89 7.74 -22.56 -27.42
N ARG A 90 6.79 -23.34 -27.96
CA ARG A 90 6.88 -24.78 -28.24
C ARG A 90 7.34 -25.63 -27.05
N LYS A 91 6.87 -25.29 -25.84
CA LYS A 91 7.15 -26.03 -24.61
C LYS A 91 5.89 -26.15 -23.73
N PRO A 92 5.80 -27.17 -22.87
CA PRO A 92 4.64 -27.34 -21.99
C PRO A 92 4.51 -26.18 -21.00
N LEU A 93 3.27 -25.88 -20.58
CA LEU A 93 3.00 -24.79 -19.62
C LEU A 93 3.72 -24.97 -18.28
N ALA A 94 4.03 -26.21 -17.89
CA ALA A 94 4.79 -26.52 -16.68
C ALA A 94 6.24 -25.98 -16.71
N GLU A 95 6.79 -25.69 -17.89
CA GLU A 95 8.15 -25.13 -18.06
C GLU A 95 8.16 -23.61 -18.22
N PHE A 96 7.02 -22.94 -18.09
CA PHE A 96 6.94 -21.50 -18.24
C PHE A 96 7.45 -20.77 -17.00
N THR A 97 8.24 -19.73 -17.25
CA THR A 97 8.82 -18.84 -16.25
C THR A 97 8.28 -17.42 -16.42
N ALA A 98 8.56 -16.55 -15.45
CA ALA A 98 8.27 -15.12 -15.60
C ALA A 98 8.97 -14.50 -16.83
N ALA A 99 10.13 -15.02 -17.24
CA ALA A 99 10.83 -14.55 -18.44
C ALA A 99 10.03 -14.84 -19.71
N ASP A 100 9.43 -16.02 -19.84
CA ASP A 100 8.59 -16.37 -20.98
C ASP A 100 7.36 -15.46 -21.08
N LEU A 101 6.74 -15.15 -19.93
CA LEU A 101 5.62 -14.21 -19.90
C LEU A 101 6.03 -12.80 -20.35
N ARG A 102 7.25 -12.36 -20.04
CA ARG A 102 7.79 -11.08 -20.54
C ARG A 102 7.98 -11.11 -22.05
N VAL A 103 8.49 -12.22 -22.60
CA VAL A 103 8.67 -12.38 -24.05
C VAL A 103 7.30 -12.32 -24.75
N PHE A 104 6.28 -13.02 -24.24
CA PHE A 104 4.93 -12.93 -24.79
C PHE A 104 4.33 -11.52 -24.67
N SER A 105 4.55 -10.84 -23.54
CA SER A 105 4.12 -9.45 -23.32
C SER A 105 4.74 -8.51 -24.37
N ALA A 106 6.05 -8.64 -24.63
CA ALA A 106 6.75 -7.88 -25.66
C ALA A 106 6.28 -8.24 -27.09
N PHE A 107 6.00 -9.52 -27.34
CA PHE A 107 5.44 -10.01 -28.61
C PHE A 107 4.06 -9.41 -28.87
N SER A 108 3.20 -9.37 -27.85
CA SER A 108 1.84 -8.82 -27.97
C SER A 108 1.84 -7.32 -28.27
N ALA A 109 2.85 -6.60 -27.79
CA ALA A 109 3.02 -5.17 -28.06
C ALA A 109 3.64 -4.86 -29.44
N ARG A 110 4.31 -5.85 -30.06
CA ARG A 110 4.90 -5.75 -31.40
C ARG A 110 4.76 -7.09 -32.13
N PRO A 111 3.53 -7.49 -32.48
CA PRO A 111 3.30 -8.75 -33.17
C PRO A 111 3.92 -8.66 -34.58
N PRO A 112 4.54 -9.74 -35.08
CA PRO A 112 5.03 -9.79 -36.45
C PRO A 112 3.86 -9.75 -37.45
N GLU A 113 4.13 -9.35 -38.69
CA GLU A 113 3.13 -9.26 -39.79
C GLU A 113 2.34 -10.56 -40.00
N THR A 114 2.96 -11.71 -39.70
CA THR A 114 2.30 -13.02 -39.81
C THR A 114 1.28 -13.31 -38.70
N TRP A 115 1.15 -12.42 -37.72
CA TRP A 115 0.25 -12.53 -36.56
C TRP A 115 -0.71 -11.34 -36.42
N ILE A 116 -0.50 -10.27 -37.19
CA ILE A 116 -1.33 -9.07 -37.18
C ILE A 116 -1.96 -8.84 -38.55
N GLY A 117 -3.26 -8.59 -38.58
CA GLY A 117 -4.02 -8.39 -39.82
C GLY A 117 -5.30 -7.59 -39.58
N VAL A 118 -6.19 -7.61 -40.57
CA VAL A 118 -7.54 -7.04 -40.42
C VAL A 118 -8.46 -8.04 -39.72
N ARG A 119 -9.69 -7.62 -39.43
CA ARG A 119 -10.71 -8.54 -38.89
C ARG A 119 -11.20 -9.44 -40.01
N ASP A 120 -10.82 -10.71 -39.93
CA ASP A 120 -11.28 -11.77 -40.84
C ASP A 120 -12.05 -12.88 -40.11
N ALA A 121 -12.77 -13.70 -40.87
CA ALA A 121 -13.47 -14.87 -40.36
C ALA A 121 -12.47 -15.93 -39.85
N ARG A 122 -12.85 -16.70 -38.82
CA ARG A 122 -11.97 -17.74 -38.27
C ARG A 122 -11.96 -19.01 -39.13
N PHE A 123 -13.04 -19.23 -39.86
CA PHE A 123 -13.25 -20.34 -40.78
C PHE A 123 -13.71 -19.85 -42.16
N ASP A 124 -13.26 -20.55 -43.20
CA ASP A 124 -13.75 -20.38 -44.57
C ASP A 124 -14.88 -21.41 -44.79
N ILE A 125 -16.09 -20.93 -45.07
CA ILE A 125 -17.29 -21.75 -45.22
C ILE A 125 -17.75 -21.70 -46.69
N ASN A 126 -17.53 -22.78 -47.45
CA ASN A 126 -17.90 -22.89 -48.87
C ASN A 126 -18.66 -24.19 -49.15
N GLU A 127 -19.86 -24.10 -49.73
CA GLU A 127 -20.65 -25.22 -50.29
C GLU A 127 -20.72 -26.49 -49.42
N GLY A 128 -20.89 -26.33 -48.10
CA GLY A 128 -20.99 -27.45 -47.14
C GLY A 128 -19.64 -28.01 -46.65
N THR A 129 -18.52 -27.38 -47.03
CA THR A 129 -17.19 -27.66 -46.47
C THR A 129 -16.70 -26.49 -45.62
N GLU A 130 -16.19 -26.78 -44.43
CA GLU A 130 -15.59 -25.80 -43.52
C GLU A 130 -14.09 -26.07 -43.40
N ARG A 131 -13.27 -25.01 -43.39
CA ARG A 131 -11.82 -25.08 -43.17
C ARG A 131 -11.36 -23.95 -42.26
N LEU A 132 -10.25 -24.14 -41.56
CA LEU A 132 -9.62 -23.05 -40.80
C LEU A 132 -9.10 -22.00 -41.78
N SER A 133 -9.48 -20.74 -41.55
CA SER A 133 -9.10 -19.65 -42.45
C SER A 133 -7.59 -19.43 -42.46
N GLU A 134 -7.02 -19.25 -43.66
CA GLU A 134 -5.59 -19.02 -43.80
C GLU A 134 -5.17 -17.57 -43.51
N ASP A 135 -6.10 -16.66 -43.81
CA ASP A 135 -5.91 -15.22 -43.73
C ASP A 135 -6.14 -14.69 -42.31
N TRP A 136 -6.95 -15.39 -41.51
CA TRP A 136 -7.19 -15.03 -40.12
C TRP A 136 -5.90 -14.87 -39.30
N LYS A 137 -5.78 -13.73 -38.62
CA LYS A 137 -4.66 -13.40 -37.71
C LYS A 137 -5.14 -13.17 -36.28
N PRO A 138 -4.40 -13.62 -35.25
CA PRO A 138 -4.80 -13.44 -33.85
C PRO A 138 -4.88 -11.98 -33.39
N PHE A 139 -4.06 -11.09 -33.97
CA PHE A 139 -4.01 -9.67 -33.62
C PHE A 139 -4.63 -8.80 -34.71
N VAL A 140 -5.48 -7.85 -34.30
CA VAL A 140 -5.96 -6.76 -35.18
C VAL A 140 -5.16 -5.47 -34.94
N GLN A 141 -4.65 -5.33 -33.71
CA GLN A 141 -3.80 -4.23 -33.29
C GLN A 141 -2.83 -4.72 -32.20
N PRO A 142 -1.68 -4.06 -32.01
CA PRO A 142 -0.80 -4.35 -30.89
C PRO A 142 -1.50 -4.14 -29.54
N ILE A 143 -1.08 -4.92 -28.54
CA ILE A 143 -1.58 -4.83 -27.16
C ILE A 143 -0.49 -4.17 -26.31
N THR A 144 -0.68 -2.88 -26.02
CA THR A 144 0.25 -2.08 -25.21
C THR A 144 -0.27 -1.82 -23.78
N ASP A 145 -1.47 -2.31 -23.47
CA ASP A 145 -2.11 -2.14 -22.16
C ASP A 145 -1.44 -3.04 -21.09
N PRO A 146 -0.84 -2.46 -20.03
CA PRO A 146 -0.23 -3.23 -18.96
C PRO A 146 -1.22 -4.14 -18.22
N GLU A 147 -2.52 -3.79 -18.15
CA GLU A 147 -3.50 -4.56 -17.38
C GLU A 147 -3.74 -5.96 -17.95
N SER A 148 -3.46 -6.16 -19.24
CA SER A 148 -3.54 -7.46 -19.91
C SER A 148 -2.63 -8.52 -19.27
N GLY A 149 -1.50 -8.12 -18.67
CA GLY A 149 -0.63 -9.05 -17.93
C GLY A 149 -1.28 -9.66 -16.68
N TYR A 150 -2.28 -8.99 -16.08
CA TYR A 150 -3.03 -9.56 -14.96
C TYR A 150 -3.90 -10.75 -15.38
N VAL A 151 -4.29 -10.83 -16.66
CA VAL A 151 -5.04 -11.98 -17.19
C VAL A 151 -4.17 -13.23 -17.16
N LEU A 152 -2.89 -13.14 -17.57
CA LEU A 152 -1.94 -14.26 -17.50
C LEU A 152 -1.67 -14.68 -16.05
N ASN A 153 -1.48 -13.70 -15.16
CA ASN A 153 -1.27 -13.99 -13.74
C ASN A 153 -2.45 -14.77 -13.13
N ARG A 154 -3.69 -14.46 -13.54
CA ARG A 154 -4.88 -15.18 -13.08
C ARG A 154 -4.96 -16.59 -13.68
N PHE A 155 -4.63 -16.73 -14.97
CA PHE A 155 -4.58 -18.01 -15.66
C PHE A 155 -3.58 -18.99 -15.00
N PHE A 156 -2.32 -18.58 -14.81
CA PHE A 156 -1.32 -19.44 -14.15
C PHE A 156 -1.57 -19.64 -12.66
N LYS A 157 -2.25 -18.70 -11.97
CA LYS A 157 -2.72 -18.94 -10.60
C LYS A 157 -3.78 -20.02 -10.53
N PHE A 158 -4.71 -20.08 -11.49
CA PHE A 158 -5.72 -21.13 -11.53
C PHE A 158 -5.09 -22.50 -11.77
N LEU A 159 -4.11 -22.58 -12.67
CA LEU A 159 -3.45 -23.82 -13.05
C LEU A 159 -2.31 -24.25 -12.12
N SER A 160 -2.00 -23.49 -11.06
CA SER A 160 -0.75 -23.71 -10.30
C SER A 160 -0.69 -25.08 -9.63
N MET A 161 -1.83 -25.64 -9.24
CA MET A 161 -1.90 -26.99 -8.66
C MET A 161 -1.64 -28.08 -9.69
N ASP A 162 -2.15 -27.91 -10.92
CA ASP A 162 -1.98 -28.88 -12.00
C ASP A 162 -0.56 -28.83 -12.58
N LEU A 163 0.00 -27.62 -12.74
CA LEU A 163 1.30 -27.42 -13.39
C LEU A 163 2.49 -27.51 -12.44
N GLY A 164 2.27 -27.43 -11.13
CA GLY A 164 3.35 -27.33 -10.13
C GLY A 164 4.17 -26.03 -10.19
N VAL A 165 3.83 -25.11 -11.09
CA VAL A 165 4.48 -23.81 -11.29
C VAL A 165 3.46 -22.68 -11.33
N GLN A 166 3.89 -21.48 -10.93
CA GLN A 166 3.05 -20.28 -10.96
C GLN A 166 3.86 -19.07 -11.46
N PRO A 167 4.25 -19.04 -12.75
CA PRO A 167 4.92 -17.87 -13.30
C PRO A 167 4.01 -16.65 -13.19
N LYS A 168 4.60 -15.52 -12.78
CA LYS A 168 3.87 -14.29 -12.49
C LYS A 168 4.67 -13.09 -13.00
N LEU A 169 3.98 -12.19 -13.71
CA LEU A 169 4.48 -10.87 -14.06
C LEU A 169 4.31 -9.92 -12.87
N ALA A 170 5.39 -9.34 -12.38
CA ALA A 170 5.35 -8.21 -11.44
C ALA A 170 4.98 -6.91 -12.19
N SER A 171 4.63 -5.85 -11.46
CA SER A 171 4.28 -4.55 -12.07
C SER A 171 5.43 -3.92 -12.89
N CYS A 172 6.68 -4.25 -12.56
CA CYS A 172 7.85 -3.86 -13.36
C CYS A 172 8.02 -4.70 -14.64
N ASP A 173 7.43 -5.89 -14.71
CA ASP A 173 7.54 -6.81 -15.86
C ASP A 173 6.47 -6.57 -16.93
N LEU A 174 5.43 -5.79 -16.61
CA LEU A 174 4.39 -5.42 -17.56
C LEU A 174 4.99 -4.54 -18.66
N TYR A 175 4.62 -4.81 -19.91
CA TYR A 175 5.09 -4.01 -21.04
C TYR A 175 4.75 -2.54 -20.82
N ARG A 176 5.75 -1.68 -21.03
CA ARG A 176 5.56 -0.23 -21.11
C ARG A 176 6.13 0.19 -22.46
N ALA A 177 5.35 0.96 -23.21
CA ALA A 177 5.87 1.59 -24.42
C ALA A 177 7.15 2.36 -24.10
N PRO A 178 8.16 2.35 -24.99
CA PRO A 178 9.36 3.18 -24.81
C PRO A 178 8.92 4.62 -24.52
N ARG A 179 9.36 5.18 -23.39
CA ARG A 179 9.05 6.58 -23.09
C ARG A 179 9.78 7.43 -24.12
N ILE A 180 9.05 8.31 -24.81
CA ILE A 180 9.67 9.35 -25.63
C ILE A 180 10.67 10.09 -24.72
N PRO A 181 11.95 10.22 -25.11
CA PRO A 181 12.96 10.92 -24.31
C PRO A 181 12.45 12.28 -23.86
N PHE A 182 12.90 12.71 -22.68
CA PHE A 182 12.64 14.07 -22.22
C PHE A 182 13.44 15.06 -23.07
N SER A 183 12.85 16.21 -23.35
CA SER A 183 13.44 17.23 -24.21
C SER A 183 13.28 18.62 -23.61
N GLU A 184 14.11 19.56 -24.05
CA GLU A 184 14.00 20.98 -23.67
C GLU A 184 12.65 21.59 -24.09
N GLN A 185 12.04 21.05 -25.14
CA GLN A 185 10.70 21.42 -25.59
C GLN A 185 9.65 21.15 -24.51
N ASP A 186 9.78 20.06 -23.75
CA ASP A 186 8.87 19.75 -22.64
C ASP A 186 8.95 20.82 -21.54
N ASP A 187 10.16 21.30 -21.22
CA ASP A 187 10.35 22.38 -20.24
C ASP A 187 9.76 23.70 -20.75
N SER A 188 10.03 24.05 -22.00
CA SER A 188 9.50 25.27 -22.64
C SER A 188 7.97 25.30 -22.68
N GLN A 189 7.34 24.17 -23.05
CA GLN A 189 5.88 24.05 -23.03
C GLN A 189 5.31 24.10 -21.60
N ALA A 190 6.00 23.55 -20.60
CA ALA A 190 5.59 23.65 -19.21
C ALA A 190 5.65 25.09 -18.68
N GLN A 191 6.68 25.88 -19.04
CA GLN A 191 6.74 27.30 -18.70
C GLN A 191 5.57 28.08 -19.32
N ALA A 192 5.30 27.86 -20.61
CA ALA A 192 4.15 28.46 -21.28
C ALA A 192 2.83 28.08 -20.60
N TYR A 193 2.70 26.82 -20.18
CA TYR A 193 1.52 26.34 -19.47
C TYR A 193 1.36 26.97 -18.07
N LEU A 194 2.46 27.17 -17.32
CA LEU A 194 2.42 27.88 -16.03
C LEU A 194 1.98 29.34 -16.21
N GLN A 195 2.48 30.01 -17.25
CA GLN A 195 2.07 31.37 -17.59
C GLN A 195 0.59 31.43 -18.01
N TYR A 196 0.13 30.45 -18.78
CA TYR A 196 -1.29 30.29 -19.11
C TYR A 196 -2.15 30.16 -17.85
N LEU A 197 -1.78 29.28 -16.91
CA LEU A 197 -2.49 29.12 -15.64
C LEU A 197 -2.51 30.40 -14.80
N ALA A 198 -1.42 31.17 -14.79
CA ALA A 198 -1.32 32.43 -14.06
C ALA A 198 -2.28 33.50 -14.60
N ASN A 199 -2.58 33.47 -15.90
CA ASN A 199 -3.37 34.47 -16.61
C ASN A 199 -4.84 34.08 -16.83
N LEU A 200 -5.30 32.92 -16.32
CA LEU A 200 -6.69 32.49 -16.46
C LEU A 200 -7.66 33.47 -15.77
N THR A 201 -8.61 33.99 -16.54
CA THR A 201 -9.68 34.89 -16.07
C THR A 201 -11.07 34.32 -16.39
N PRO A 202 -12.03 34.33 -15.44
CA PRO A 202 -11.82 34.64 -14.02
C PRO A 202 -11.00 33.55 -13.31
N SER A 203 -10.22 33.94 -12.30
CA SER A 203 -9.55 32.98 -11.43
C SER A 203 -10.58 32.17 -10.63
N THR A 204 -10.50 30.84 -10.69
CA THR A 204 -11.33 29.93 -9.90
C THR A 204 -10.49 29.24 -8.82
N LYS A 205 -11.14 28.68 -7.80
CA LYS A 205 -10.45 27.82 -6.81
C LYS A 205 -9.72 26.63 -7.44
N VAL A 206 -10.15 26.19 -8.63
CA VAL A 206 -9.48 25.12 -9.39
C VAL A 206 -8.23 25.66 -10.06
N SER A 207 -8.32 26.78 -10.79
CA SER A 207 -7.16 27.34 -11.50
C SER A 207 -6.06 27.80 -10.54
N GLU A 208 -6.41 28.43 -9.41
CA GLU A 208 -5.44 28.83 -8.38
C GLU A 208 -4.70 27.61 -7.79
N ARG A 209 -5.42 26.52 -7.53
CA ARG A 209 -4.83 25.28 -7.04
C ARG A 209 -3.97 24.60 -8.10
N SER A 210 -4.41 24.61 -9.35
CA SER A 210 -3.66 24.06 -10.48
C SER A 210 -2.34 24.79 -10.67
N LEU A 211 -2.36 26.13 -10.64
CA LEU A 211 -1.15 26.95 -10.70
C LEU A 211 -0.21 26.62 -9.55
N PHE A 212 -0.71 26.62 -8.30
CA PHE A 212 0.09 26.26 -7.13
C PHE A 212 0.76 24.89 -7.27
N VAL A 213 0.00 23.84 -7.62
CA VAL A 213 0.53 22.48 -7.70
C VAL A 213 1.50 22.32 -8.85
N CYS A 214 1.18 22.84 -10.04
CA CYS A 214 2.06 22.78 -11.19
C CYS A 214 3.37 23.54 -10.92
N SER A 215 3.31 24.74 -10.34
CA SER A 215 4.51 25.53 -9.98
C SER A 215 5.38 24.83 -8.94
N VAL A 216 4.79 24.24 -7.90
CA VAL A 216 5.53 23.47 -6.89
C VAL A 216 6.23 22.27 -7.53
N CYS A 217 5.52 21.47 -8.32
CA CYS A 217 6.11 20.30 -8.98
C CYS A 217 7.26 20.70 -9.91
N TYR A 218 7.04 21.73 -10.73
CA TYR A 218 7.99 22.23 -11.73
C TYR A 218 9.26 22.80 -11.08
N HIS A 219 9.12 23.76 -10.16
CA HIS A 219 10.27 24.46 -9.58
C HIS A 219 11.06 23.59 -8.58
N LEU A 220 10.39 22.70 -7.85
CA LEU A 220 11.06 21.81 -6.89
C LEU A 220 11.54 20.49 -7.51
N CYS A 221 11.31 20.28 -8.80
CA CYS A 221 11.61 19.02 -9.48
C CYS A 221 11.05 17.81 -8.70
N LEU A 222 9.81 17.95 -8.21
CA LEU A 222 9.10 16.99 -7.39
C LEU A 222 7.90 16.50 -8.20
N SER A 223 7.92 15.24 -8.66
CA SER A 223 6.79 14.73 -9.45
C SER A 223 5.50 14.70 -8.61
N PHE A 224 4.34 14.85 -9.26
CA PHE A 224 3.06 14.78 -8.55
C PHE A 224 2.83 13.42 -7.89
N LYS A 225 3.32 12.34 -8.51
CA LYS A 225 3.26 10.97 -7.96
C LYS A 225 4.06 10.89 -6.65
N GLU A 226 5.25 11.48 -6.64
CA GLU A 226 6.09 11.54 -5.45
C GLU A 226 5.47 12.39 -4.36
N TRP A 227 5.01 13.61 -4.68
CA TRP A 227 4.30 14.45 -3.71
C TRP A 227 3.11 13.70 -3.10
N ARG A 228 2.28 13.04 -3.92
CA ARG A 228 1.15 12.23 -3.44
C ARG A 228 1.61 11.14 -2.46
N SER A 229 2.71 10.44 -2.75
CA SER A 229 3.27 9.43 -1.84
C SER A 229 3.81 10.03 -0.54
N ALA A 230 4.38 11.24 -0.61
CA ALA A 230 4.95 11.99 0.50
C ALA A 230 3.95 12.99 1.12
N ARG A 231 2.64 12.85 0.90
CA ARG A 231 1.63 13.83 1.35
C ARG A 231 1.67 14.11 2.84
N LEU A 232 2.04 13.09 3.62
CA LEU A 232 2.16 13.17 5.07
C LEU A 232 3.43 13.89 5.52
N HIS A 233 4.33 14.26 4.60
CA HIS A 233 5.56 15.01 4.88
C HIS A 233 5.50 16.41 4.28
N PHE A 234 4.78 16.60 3.17
CA PHE A 234 4.61 17.89 2.51
C PHE A 234 3.57 18.78 3.20
N SER A 235 4.00 19.88 3.81
CA SER A 235 3.14 20.93 4.41
C SER A 235 3.73 22.32 4.19
N MET A 236 2.99 23.37 4.55
CA MET A 236 3.48 24.75 4.37
C MET A 236 4.67 25.06 5.27
N SER A 237 4.83 24.36 6.40
CA SER A 237 6.04 24.41 7.22
C SER A 237 7.33 24.02 6.47
N CYS A 238 7.25 23.30 5.35
CA CYS A 238 8.40 23.00 4.49
C CYS A 238 8.94 24.25 3.77
N PHE A 239 8.18 25.33 3.77
CA PHE A 239 8.50 26.62 3.17
C PHE A 239 8.66 27.73 4.23
N SER A 240 8.91 27.37 5.49
CA SER A 240 8.95 28.35 6.60
C SER A 240 10.07 29.38 6.49
N SER A 241 11.02 29.21 5.56
CA SER A 241 12.11 30.14 5.29
C SER A 241 11.82 31.14 4.15
N ILE A 242 10.62 31.11 3.53
CA ILE A 242 10.25 32.04 2.45
C ILE A 242 10.43 33.52 2.84
N GLY A 243 10.29 33.87 4.12
CA GLY A 243 10.49 35.23 4.62
C GLY A 243 11.93 35.58 5.03
N SER A 244 12.90 34.68 4.82
CA SER A 244 14.32 34.93 5.13
C SER A 244 15.13 35.30 3.89
N ASP A 245 16.35 35.78 4.10
CA ASP A 245 17.30 36.14 3.02
C ASP A 245 17.66 34.97 2.09
N ASP A 246 17.47 33.72 2.52
CA ASP A 246 17.76 32.51 1.73
C ASP A 246 16.59 31.51 1.76
N PRO A 247 15.53 31.76 0.97
CA PRO A 247 14.30 30.98 1.01
C PRO A 247 14.52 29.56 0.45
N ARG A 248 14.21 28.56 1.26
CA ARG A 248 14.38 27.13 0.93
C ARG A 248 13.14 26.30 1.23
N PHE A 249 12.91 25.34 0.35
CA PHE A 249 12.01 24.22 0.57
C PHE A 249 12.77 23.07 1.24
N THR A 250 12.32 22.63 2.41
CA THR A 250 12.92 21.52 3.14
C THR A 250 11.90 20.43 3.46
N MET A 251 12.17 19.19 3.04
CA MET A 251 11.28 18.05 3.27
C MET A 251 12.04 16.73 3.21
N ARG A 252 11.78 15.83 4.16
CA ARG A 252 12.19 14.44 4.07
C ARG A 252 11.26 13.69 3.13
N GLY A 253 11.76 13.34 1.96
CA GLY A 253 11.04 12.53 0.98
C GLY A 253 11.32 11.03 1.15
N HIS A 254 10.57 10.22 0.40
CA HIS A 254 10.80 8.78 0.35
C HIS A 254 12.01 8.42 -0.53
N LEU A 255 12.19 9.13 -1.65
CA LEU A 255 13.31 8.88 -2.58
C LEU A 255 14.57 9.64 -2.19
N ARG A 256 14.41 10.88 -1.74
CA ARG A 256 15.50 11.75 -1.29
C ARG A 256 15.02 12.77 -0.27
N ASP A 257 15.97 13.35 0.45
CA ASP A 257 15.73 14.56 1.21
C ASP A 257 15.80 15.79 0.29
N TYR A 258 14.93 16.76 0.54
CA TYR A 258 14.80 18.00 -0.21
C TYR A 258 15.36 19.14 0.62
N SER A 259 16.28 19.90 0.01
CA SER A 259 16.74 21.20 0.46
C SER A 259 17.00 22.05 -0.78
N ILE A 260 15.95 22.69 -1.28
CA ILE A 260 15.95 23.32 -2.60
C ILE A 260 15.71 24.83 -2.44
N PRO A 261 16.55 25.72 -3.03
CA PRO A 261 16.26 27.14 -3.11
C PRO A 261 14.91 27.41 -3.79
N VAL A 262 14.09 28.27 -3.20
CA VAL A 262 12.76 28.59 -3.73
C VAL A 262 12.88 29.81 -4.63
N PRO A 263 12.61 29.71 -5.95
CA PRO A 263 12.68 30.86 -6.84
C PRO A 263 11.54 31.84 -6.54
N GLN A 264 11.76 33.13 -6.83
CA GLN A 264 10.78 34.20 -6.57
C GLN A 264 9.41 33.90 -7.20
N THR A 265 9.38 33.35 -8.41
CA THR A 265 8.14 32.97 -9.10
C THR A 265 7.29 31.96 -8.31
N LEU A 266 7.95 31.04 -7.60
CA LEU A 266 7.27 30.08 -6.73
C LEU A 266 6.81 30.75 -5.43
N ILE A 267 7.59 31.69 -4.87
CA ILE A 267 7.18 32.49 -3.70
C ILE A 267 5.89 33.26 -4.01
N ASP A 268 5.85 33.96 -5.14
CA ASP A 268 4.68 34.74 -5.55
C ASP A 268 3.45 33.85 -5.77
N THR A 269 3.64 32.68 -6.39
CA THR A 269 2.58 31.69 -6.58
C THR A 269 2.04 31.16 -5.24
N ILE A 270 2.93 30.87 -4.29
CA ILE A 270 2.56 30.41 -2.94
C ILE A 270 1.75 31.49 -2.23
N ALA A 271 2.22 32.73 -2.23
CA ALA A 271 1.53 33.85 -1.62
C ALA A 271 0.14 34.04 -2.25
N ARG A 272 0.04 34.03 -3.58
CA ARG A 272 -1.22 34.13 -4.33
C ARG A 272 -2.23 33.05 -3.91
N TYR A 273 -1.81 31.79 -3.89
CA TYR A 273 -2.69 30.68 -3.50
C TYR A 273 -3.18 30.81 -2.06
N ARG A 274 -2.29 31.20 -1.14
CA ARG A 274 -2.60 31.39 0.29
C ARG A 274 -3.58 32.54 0.52
N HIS A 275 -3.40 33.66 -0.17
CA HIS A 275 -4.36 34.76 -0.15
C HIS A 275 -5.76 34.32 -0.62
N GLY A 276 -5.83 33.50 -1.68
CA GLY A 276 -7.09 32.91 -2.15
C GLY A 276 -7.78 31.98 -1.14
N LEU A 277 -7.05 31.50 -0.12
CA LEU A 277 -7.56 30.72 1.01
C LEU A 277 -7.82 31.55 2.27
N GLY A 278 -7.54 32.86 2.25
CA GLY A 278 -7.63 33.72 3.43
C GLY A 278 -6.51 33.50 4.45
N MET A 279 -5.36 32.97 4.03
CA MET A 279 -4.21 32.70 4.88
C MET A 279 -3.13 33.80 4.73
N SER A 280 -2.22 33.91 5.71
CA SER A 280 -1.03 34.80 5.62
C SER A 280 -0.17 34.45 4.42
N ALA A 281 0.44 35.41 3.73
CA ALA A 281 1.33 35.15 2.58
C ALA A 281 2.54 34.27 2.95
N ILE A 282 3.14 34.51 4.12
CA ILE A 282 4.34 33.81 4.58
C ILE A 282 3.93 32.55 5.37
N PRO A 283 4.42 31.36 4.99
CA PRO A 283 4.21 30.12 5.75
C PRO A 283 4.85 30.13 7.13
N SER A 284 4.12 29.67 8.15
CA SER A 284 4.64 29.45 9.50
C SER A 284 5.23 28.04 9.69
N VAL A 285 6.17 27.92 10.63
CA VAL A 285 6.76 26.67 11.15
C VAL A 285 5.68 25.74 11.74
N ASP A 286 4.58 26.31 12.23
CA ASP A 286 3.47 25.60 12.87
C ASP A 286 2.43 25.08 11.86
N GLU A 287 2.53 25.46 10.58
CA GLU A 287 1.65 24.97 9.51
C GLU A 287 2.07 23.56 9.05
N VAL A 288 1.94 22.63 9.98
CA VAL A 288 2.35 21.23 9.82
C VAL A 288 1.25 20.35 9.24
N ASP A 289 0.09 20.88 8.88
CA ASP A 289 -0.93 20.09 8.17
C ASP A 289 -0.79 20.25 6.65
N PRO A 290 -1.04 19.19 5.85
CA PRO A 290 -1.01 19.31 4.40
C PRO A 290 -2.06 20.31 3.91
N ILE A 291 -1.63 21.29 3.11
CA ILE A 291 -2.53 22.30 2.53
C ILE A 291 -3.52 21.69 1.50
N LEU A 292 -3.22 20.50 0.98
CA LEU A 292 -4.08 19.75 0.06
C LEU A 292 -4.59 18.47 0.71
N THR A 293 -5.91 18.30 0.74
CA THR A 293 -6.54 17.07 1.23
C THR A 293 -6.40 15.92 0.24
N GLU A 294 -6.54 14.68 0.72
CA GLU A 294 -6.49 13.49 -0.13
C GLU A 294 -7.57 13.49 -1.23
N ALA A 295 -8.79 13.94 -0.88
CA ALA A 295 -9.87 14.08 -1.84
C ALA A 295 -9.54 15.06 -2.98
N LEU A 296 -8.81 16.14 -2.67
CA LEU A 296 -8.34 17.09 -3.67
C LEU A 296 -7.25 16.49 -4.55
N LEU A 297 -6.27 15.81 -3.96
CA LEU A 297 -5.19 15.15 -4.69
C LEU A 297 -5.70 14.08 -5.65
N ASN A 298 -6.72 13.31 -5.26
CA ASN A 298 -7.39 12.31 -6.12
C ASN A 298 -8.01 12.93 -7.38
N LYS A 299 -8.41 14.21 -7.30
CA LYS A 299 -9.13 14.89 -8.37
C LYS A 299 -8.29 15.84 -9.21
N LEU A 300 -7.04 16.10 -8.81
CA LEU A 300 -6.30 17.26 -9.28
C LEU A 300 -5.82 17.12 -10.74
N MET A 301 -5.14 16.02 -11.07
CA MET A 301 -4.49 15.84 -12.39
C MET A 301 -5.48 15.84 -13.57
N TRP A 302 -6.66 15.23 -13.41
CA TRP A 302 -7.67 15.19 -14.48
C TRP A 302 -8.56 16.44 -14.52
N ARG A 303 -8.41 17.36 -13.56
CA ARG A 303 -9.11 18.66 -13.51
C ARG A 303 -8.22 19.84 -13.87
N LEU A 304 -6.99 19.58 -14.33
CA LEU A 304 -6.10 20.64 -14.80
C LEU A 304 -6.75 21.39 -15.98
N PRO A 305 -6.73 22.75 -15.99
CA PRO A 305 -7.22 23.53 -17.10
C PRO A 305 -6.56 23.14 -18.43
N LYS A 306 -7.34 22.98 -19.50
CA LYS A 306 -6.77 22.68 -20.83
C LYS A 306 -6.20 23.97 -21.43
N MET A 307 -5.01 23.89 -22.02
CA MET A 307 -4.43 24.96 -22.81
C MET A 307 -4.59 24.63 -24.31
N PRO A 308 -5.17 25.54 -25.12
CA PRO A 308 -5.24 25.33 -26.56
C PRO A 308 -3.85 25.12 -27.18
N GLY A 309 -3.74 24.19 -28.13
CA GLY A 309 -2.48 23.91 -28.83
C GLY A 309 -1.50 22.98 -28.11
N LEU A 310 -1.87 22.43 -26.94
CA LEU A 310 -1.04 21.44 -26.26
C LEU A 310 -1.18 20.04 -26.87
N GLU A 311 -0.06 19.42 -27.25
CA GLU A 311 -0.04 18.11 -27.93
C GLU A 311 -0.38 16.93 -27.00
N CYS A 312 -0.12 17.07 -25.70
CA CYS A 312 -0.40 16.06 -24.69
C CYS A 312 -1.30 16.60 -23.57
N SER A 313 -1.68 15.74 -22.62
CA SER A 313 -2.44 16.20 -21.47
C SER A 313 -1.60 17.10 -20.56
N PRO A 314 -2.18 18.12 -19.88
CA PRO A 314 -1.41 18.96 -18.95
C PRO A 314 -0.67 18.17 -17.84
N SER A 315 -1.26 17.06 -17.39
CA SER A 315 -0.61 16.17 -16.41
C SER A 315 0.60 15.44 -16.98
N GLU A 316 0.54 15.06 -18.25
CA GLU A 316 1.64 14.41 -18.95
C GLU A 316 2.76 15.40 -19.25
N LEU A 317 2.42 16.60 -19.74
CA LEU A 317 3.38 17.70 -19.91
C LEU A 317 4.15 17.97 -18.61
N LEU A 318 3.44 18.06 -17.48
CA LEU A 318 4.09 18.29 -16.18
C LEU A 318 5.03 17.13 -15.78
N ASP A 319 4.62 15.86 -15.98
CA ASP A 319 5.47 14.69 -15.67
C ASP A 319 6.72 14.67 -16.56
N ARG A 320 6.58 15.03 -17.85
CA ARG A 320 7.68 15.10 -18.82
C ARG A 320 8.65 16.23 -18.51
N ALA A 321 8.15 17.43 -18.22
CA ALA A 321 8.98 18.59 -17.89
C ALA A 321 9.75 18.39 -16.58
N VAL A 322 9.09 17.88 -15.53
CA VAL A 322 9.79 17.51 -14.28
C VAL A 322 10.85 16.43 -14.54
N GLY A 323 10.53 15.43 -15.37
CA GLY A 323 11.50 14.42 -15.80
C GLY A 323 12.74 15.03 -16.46
N PHE A 324 12.55 15.92 -17.43
CA PHE A 324 13.63 16.66 -18.08
C PHE A 324 14.49 17.43 -17.07
N ARG A 325 13.88 18.25 -16.21
CA ARG A 325 14.61 19.04 -15.22
C ARG A 325 15.40 18.18 -14.24
N VAL A 326 14.85 17.03 -13.84
CA VAL A 326 15.58 16.07 -12.99
C VAL A 326 16.83 15.53 -13.69
N THR A 327 16.82 15.35 -15.02
CA THR A 327 18.03 14.94 -15.76
C THR A 327 19.10 16.03 -15.83
N LEU A 328 18.71 17.30 -15.69
CA LEU A 328 19.63 18.44 -15.65
C LEU A 328 20.20 18.71 -14.25
N LEU A 329 19.59 18.13 -13.21
CA LEU A 329 20.19 18.18 -11.87
C LEU A 329 21.42 17.28 -11.89
N ASP A 330 22.62 17.88 -11.93
CA ASP A 330 23.84 17.20 -11.47
C ASP A 330 23.50 16.56 -10.13
N GLN A 331 23.62 15.24 -9.97
CA GLN A 331 23.32 14.60 -8.68
C GLN A 331 24.37 15.05 -7.67
N PRO A 332 24.13 16.08 -6.82
CA PRO A 332 25.08 16.44 -5.81
C PRO A 332 24.95 15.38 -4.72
N ALA A 333 25.99 15.22 -3.89
CA ALA A 333 25.84 14.42 -2.68
C ALA A 333 24.56 14.85 -1.95
N PRO A 334 23.70 13.94 -1.47
CA PRO A 334 22.43 14.29 -0.86
C PRO A 334 22.69 15.30 0.26
N ILE A 335 22.20 16.53 0.08
CA ILE A 335 22.28 17.57 1.09
C ILE A 335 21.37 17.09 2.22
N ARG A 336 21.99 16.46 3.22
CA ARG A 336 21.25 15.95 4.37
C ARG A 336 20.72 17.15 5.14
N PRO A 337 19.43 17.19 5.47
CA PRO A 337 18.90 18.15 6.42
C PRO A 337 19.72 18.09 7.71
N SER A 338 19.80 19.20 8.45
CA SER A 338 20.46 19.18 9.75
C SER A 338 19.86 18.05 10.62
N PRO A 339 20.64 17.44 11.53
CA PRO A 339 20.13 16.40 12.42
C PRO A 339 18.88 16.84 13.21
N SER A 340 18.79 18.13 13.55
CA SER A 340 17.64 18.73 14.22
C SER A 340 16.39 18.75 13.34
N GLU A 341 16.51 19.18 12.08
CA GLU A 341 15.40 19.22 11.13
C GLU A 341 14.97 17.79 10.73
N THR A 342 15.93 16.89 10.52
CA THR A 342 15.67 15.45 10.28
C THR A 342 14.84 14.85 11.41
N SER A 343 15.20 15.16 12.66
CA SER A 343 14.48 14.69 13.84
C SER A 343 13.10 15.33 13.98
N ARG A 344 12.96 16.62 13.66
CA ARG A 344 11.68 17.33 13.65
C ARG A 344 10.72 16.71 12.63
N GLN A 345 11.16 16.52 11.39
CA GLN A 345 10.33 15.95 10.32
C GLN A 345 9.94 14.50 10.59
N TYR A 346 10.84 13.69 11.19
CA TYR A 346 10.51 12.35 11.66
C TYR A 346 9.39 12.39 12.72
N ARG A 347 9.52 13.27 13.73
CA ARG A 347 8.48 13.44 14.76
C ARG A 347 7.16 13.86 14.15
N LEU A 348 7.15 14.85 13.25
CA LEU A 348 5.94 15.32 12.58
C LEU A 348 5.26 14.25 11.73
N GLY A 349 6.02 13.57 10.86
CA GLY A 349 5.48 12.49 10.02
C GLY A 349 4.92 11.33 10.84
N TRP A 350 5.62 10.96 11.91
CA TRP A 350 5.15 9.93 12.84
C TRP A 350 3.88 10.37 13.57
N THR A 351 3.83 11.60 14.09
CA THR A 351 2.63 12.17 14.73
C THR A 351 1.42 12.18 13.79
N ARG A 352 1.60 12.62 12.54
CA ARG A 352 0.54 12.61 11.51
C ARG A 352 0.04 11.19 11.24
N LYS A 353 0.94 10.21 11.10
CA LYS A 353 0.59 8.79 10.95
C LYS A 353 -0.30 8.34 12.11
N GLN A 354 0.09 8.64 13.34
CA GLN A 354 -0.69 8.24 14.52
C GLN A 354 -2.06 8.92 14.62
N LEU A 355 -2.15 10.21 14.30
CA LEU A 355 -3.44 10.91 14.27
C LEU A 355 -4.38 10.35 13.21
N SER A 356 -3.86 10.03 12.02
CA SER A 356 -4.64 9.41 10.95
C SER A 356 -5.23 8.08 11.40
N LYS A 357 -4.41 7.24 12.05
CA LYS A 357 -4.85 5.97 12.64
C LYS A 357 -5.90 6.17 13.74
N ALA A 358 -5.67 7.13 14.65
CA ALA A 358 -6.57 7.44 15.75
C ALA A 358 -7.96 7.93 15.30
N ARG A 359 -8.06 8.67 14.18
CA ARG A 359 -9.35 9.10 13.63
C ARG A 359 -10.23 7.93 13.17
N GLY A 360 -9.64 6.81 12.74
CA GLY A 360 -10.37 5.57 12.43
C GLY A 360 -11.03 4.94 13.67
N VAL A 361 -10.40 5.11 14.84
CA VAL A 361 -10.92 4.58 16.12
C VAL A 361 -12.14 5.38 16.61
N ILE A 362 -12.14 6.71 16.42
CA ILE A 362 -13.17 7.63 16.95
C ILE A 362 -14.51 7.52 16.18
N HIS A 363 -14.49 7.12 14.90
CA HIS A 363 -15.71 7.04 14.07
C HIS A 363 -16.69 5.90 14.44
N HIS A 364 -16.33 5.01 15.37
CA HIS A 364 -17.22 3.98 15.93
C HIS A 364 -17.67 4.35 17.34
N GLN A 365 -18.21 5.56 17.50
CA GLN A 365 -18.90 6.00 18.72
C GLN A 365 -20.34 5.49 18.70
N ASP A 366 -20.53 4.21 18.99
CA ASP A 366 -21.64 3.87 19.87
C ASP A 366 -21.12 4.18 21.27
N THR A 367 -21.64 5.25 21.87
CA THR A 367 -21.40 5.59 23.27
C THR A 367 -21.90 4.44 24.14
N ALA A 368 -21.05 3.43 24.33
CA ALA A 368 -21.18 2.55 25.46
C ALA A 368 -20.97 3.43 26.69
N ASP A 369 -21.99 3.48 27.56
CA ASP A 369 -21.89 3.97 28.92
C ASP A 369 -20.74 3.24 29.63
N LEU A 370 -19.51 3.76 29.48
CA LEU A 370 -18.35 3.24 30.17
C LEU A 370 -18.40 3.78 31.60
N ASP A 371 -19.02 2.94 32.42
CA ASP A 371 -18.90 2.86 33.86
C ASP A 371 -17.60 3.53 34.37
N THR A 372 -17.77 4.68 35.02
CA THR A 372 -16.77 5.45 35.80
C THR A 372 -15.98 4.66 36.86
N HIS A 373 -16.10 3.33 36.89
CA HIS A 373 -15.53 2.44 37.88
C HIS A 373 -13.99 2.36 37.88
N TYR A 374 -13.30 2.65 36.77
CA TYR A 374 -11.83 2.59 36.75
C TYR A 374 -11.14 3.79 37.43
N HIS A 375 -11.84 4.90 37.66
CA HIS A 375 -11.28 6.04 38.43
C HIS A 375 -11.02 5.73 39.91
N LYS A 376 -11.57 4.61 40.41
CA LYS A 376 -11.40 4.14 41.80
C LYS A 376 -10.22 3.15 41.97
N GLN A 377 -9.46 2.87 40.90
CA GLN A 377 -8.38 1.89 40.96
C GLN A 377 -7.16 2.41 41.73
N ASN A 378 -6.61 1.57 42.59
CA ASN A 378 -5.37 1.85 43.30
C ASN A 378 -4.18 1.96 42.33
N ARG A 379 -3.14 2.67 42.77
CA ARG A 379 -1.88 2.78 42.02
C ARG A 379 -1.26 1.38 41.84
N PRO A 380 -0.96 0.94 40.61
CA PRO A 380 -0.39 -0.38 40.38
C PRO A 380 1.13 -0.38 40.68
N PRO A 381 1.68 -1.47 41.24
CA PRO A 381 3.13 -1.66 41.33
C PRO A 381 3.71 -1.98 39.94
N PRO A 382 4.98 -1.64 39.66
CA PRO A 382 5.63 -1.95 38.38
C PRO A 382 5.90 -3.45 38.24
N LEU A 383 5.98 -3.94 37.00
CA LEU A 383 6.25 -5.34 36.70
C LEU A 383 7.73 -5.63 36.39
N PHE A 384 8.57 -4.59 36.30
CA PHE A 384 10.01 -4.74 36.14
C PHE A 384 10.76 -3.49 36.61
N GLY A 385 12.04 -3.66 36.94
CA GLY A 385 12.96 -2.58 37.31
C GLY A 385 13.67 -1.97 36.11
N MET A 386 14.14 -0.73 36.25
CA MET A 386 15.06 -0.13 35.29
C MET A 386 16.27 0.45 36.02
N HIS A 387 17.47 0.05 35.60
CA HIS A 387 18.72 0.67 36.06
C HIS A 387 19.47 1.19 34.83
N GLN A 388 19.71 2.50 34.79
CA GLN A 388 20.26 3.21 33.63
C GLN A 388 19.41 2.97 32.36
N ARG A 389 19.82 2.01 31.51
CA ARG A 389 19.10 1.61 30.29
C ARG A 389 18.72 0.14 30.26
N ASP A 390 19.08 -0.62 31.29
CA ASP A 390 18.78 -2.04 31.38
C ASP A 390 17.46 -2.31 32.08
N VAL A 391 16.76 -3.31 31.56
CA VAL A 391 15.52 -3.83 32.10
C VAL A 391 15.86 -4.98 33.05
N LEU A 392 15.48 -4.83 34.31
CA LEU A 392 15.63 -5.84 35.34
C LEU A 392 14.33 -6.64 35.45
N VAL A 393 14.30 -7.83 34.84
CA VAL A 393 13.14 -8.73 34.87
C VAL A 393 13.28 -9.68 36.06
N PHE A 394 12.20 -9.84 36.83
CA PHE A 394 12.18 -10.77 37.96
C PHE A 394 12.28 -12.23 37.49
N THR A 395 13.06 -13.03 38.22
CA THR A 395 13.01 -14.49 38.07
C THR A 395 11.67 -15.03 38.57
N LYS A 396 11.32 -16.28 38.23
CA LYS A 396 10.04 -16.88 38.65
C LYS A 396 9.85 -16.88 40.18
N PRO A 397 10.84 -17.27 41.01
CA PRO A 397 10.71 -17.18 42.47
C PRO A 397 10.60 -15.74 42.99
N GLN A 398 11.35 -14.80 42.41
CA GLN A 398 11.28 -13.39 42.81
C GLN A 398 9.92 -12.78 42.45
N ALA A 399 9.37 -13.11 41.27
CA ALA A 399 8.05 -12.67 40.85
C ALA A 399 6.97 -13.20 41.79
N GLN A 400 7.05 -14.46 42.23
CA GLN A 400 6.12 -15.03 43.20
C GLN A 400 6.12 -14.25 44.53
N ALA A 401 7.29 -14.07 45.14
CA ALA A 401 7.41 -13.30 46.38
C ALA A 401 6.96 -11.83 46.22
N TYR A 402 7.23 -11.22 45.06
CA TYR A 402 6.80 -9.86 44.75
C TYR A 402 5.27 -9.76 44.57
N VAL A 403 4.64 -10.75 43.91
CA VAL A 403 3.19 -10.80 43.74
C VAL A 403 2.50 -10.97 45.09
N GLU A 404 2.98 -11.90 45.93
CA GLU A 404 2.43 -12.16 47.26
C GLU A 404 2.49 -10.94 48.19
N SER A 405 3.51 -10.09 48.03
CA SER A 405 3.71 -8.89 48.86
C SER A 405 3.03 -7.63 48.32
N CYS A 406 2.96 -7.44 47.00
CA CYS A 406 2.59 -6.15 46.39
C CYS A 406 1.21 -6.13 45.73
N PHE A 407 0.62 -7.30 45.43
CA PHE A 407 -0.65 -7.38 44.71
C PHE A 407 -1.79 -7.87 45.63
N PRO A 408 -3.05 -7.47 45.36
CA PRO A 408 -4.19 -8.10 46.00
C PRO A 408 -4.30 -9.58 45.62
N LYS A 409 -4.72 -10.46 46.55
CA LYS A 409 -4.88 -11.90 46.31
C LYS A 409 -5.69 -12.24 45.05
N LYS A 410 -6.75 -11.48 44.77
CA LYS A 410 -7.58 -11.66 43.56
C LYS A 410 -6.81 -11.51 42.24
N CYS A 411 -5.68 -10.79 42.25
CA CYS A 411 -4.87 -10.51 41.07
C CYS A 411 -3.72 -11.50 40.89
N PHE A 412 -3.46 -12.42 41.83
CA PHE A 412 -2.23 -13.23 41.84
C PHE A 412 -2.00 -14.01 40.54
N THR A 413 -3.03 -14.69 40.05
CA THR A 413 -2.94 -15.49 38.81
C THR A 413 -2.60 -14.62 37.60
N VAL A 414 -3.33 -13.53 37.41
CA VAL A 414 -3.14 -12.62 36.26
C VAL A 414 -1.79 -11.89 36.35
N ALA A 415 -1.37 -11.51 37.55
CA ALA A 415 -0.07 -10.90 37.79
C ALA A 415 1.07 -11.87 37.44
N MET A 416 1.00 -13.13 37.90
CA MET A 416 2.00 -14.14 37.57
C MET A 416 2.09 -14.42 36.07
N ASP A 417 0.95 -14.54 35.37
CA ASP A 417 0.91 -14.65 33.90
C ASP A 417 1.60 -13.45 33.23
N SER A 418 1.34 -12.24 33.72
CA SER A 418 1.95 -11.00 33.20
C SER A 418 3.48 -10.98 33.36
N PHE A 419 4.02 -11.52 34.45
CA PHE A 419 5.48 -11.66 34.61
C PHE A 419 6.08 -12.66 33.62
N GLU A 420 5.37 -13.76 33.30
CA GLU A 420 5.82 -14.70 32.26
C GLU A 420 5.82 -14.05 30.88
N VAL A 421 4.78 -13.28 30.55
CA VAL A 421 4.70 -12.53 29.29
C VAL A 421 5.88 -11.55 29.14
N ILE A 422 6.25 -10.83 30.21
CA ILE A 422 7.40 -9.93 30.20
C ILE A 422 8.70 -10.70 29.95
N ARG A 423 8.88 -11.87 30.57
CA ARG A 423 10.04 -12.74 30.32
C ARG A 423 10.08 -13.23 28.87
N ALA A 424 8.94 -13.68 28.34
CA ALA A 424 8.82 -14.15 26.96
C ALA A 424 9.11 -13.04 25.94
N TYR A 425 8.61 -11.81 26.15
CA TYR A 425 8.95 -10.71 25.26
C TYR A 425 10.44 -10.32 25.37
N ARG A 426 11.01 -10.36 26.59
CA ARG A 426 12.41 -10.00 26.80
C ARG A 426 13.39 -10.98 26.15
N SER A 427 13.00 -12.25 26.00
CA SER A 427 13.84 -13.26 25.31
C SER A 427 13.93 -13.02 23.80
N CYS A 428 12.96 -12.33 23.20
CA CYS A 428 12.93 -12.05 21.76
C CYS A 428 13.20 -10.57 21.39
N SER A 429 13.21 -9.64 22.35
CA SER A 429 13.40 -8.21 22.11
C SER A 429 14.14 -7.49 23.23
N ALA A 430 14.98 -6.51 22.85
CA ALA A 430 15.64 -5.56 23.76
C ALA A 430 15.01 -4.15 23.76
N ASP A 431 13.88 -3.96 23.09
CA ASP A 431 13.23 -2.65 22.99
C ASP A 431 12.52 -2.26 24.29
N ARG A 432 13.18 -1.37 25.05
CA ARG A 432 12.70 -0.86 26.31
C ARG A 432 11.40 -0.06 26.18
N LEU A 433 11.21 0.71 25.10
CA LEU A 433 10.02 1.55 24.95
C LEU A 433 8.78 0.69 24.71
N LYS A 434 8.93 -0.36 23.89
CA LYS A 434 7.89 -1.37 23.66
C LYS A 434 7.55 -2.14 24.93
N LEU A 435 8.55 -2.51 25.73
CA LEU A 435 8.30 -3.17 27.01
C LEU A 435 7.56 -2.27 28.02
N VAL A 436 7.89 -0.97 28.05
CA VAL A 436 7.18 0.02 28.86
C VAL A 436 5.73 0.24 28.38
N ALA A 437 5.43 0.01 27.10
CA ALA A 437 4.07 -0.01 26.58
C ALA A 437 3.33 -1.28 27.00
N LEU A 438 3.95 -2.45 26.83
CA LEU A 438 3.42 -3.75 27.25
C LEU A 438 3.06 -3.75 28.74
N GLU A 439 3.90 -3.21 29.62
CA GLU A 439 3.60 -3.12 31.05
C GLU A 439 2.33 -2.32 31.33
N LYS A 440 2.04 -1.24 30.57
CA LYS A 440 0.78 -0.50 30.75
C LYS A 440 -0.42 -1.37 30.42
N LEU A 441 -0.34 -2.13 29.33
CA LEU A 441 -1.38 -3.08 28.93
C LEU A 441 -1.57 -4.17 29.99
N LEU A 442 -0.48 -4.78 30.46
CA LEU A 442 -0.55 -5.84 31.47
C LEU A 442 -1.08 -5.32 32.80
N LEU A 443 -0.62 -4.17 33.28
CA LEU A 443 -1.17 -3.56 34.48
C LEU A 443 -2.65 -3.26 34.33
N TRP A 444 -3.07 -2.70 33.19
CA TRP A 444 -4.47 -2.42 32.92
C TRP A 444 -5.28 -3.73 32.90
N SER A 445 -4.73 -4.78 32.29
CA SER A 445 -5.33 -6.11 32.27
C SER A 445 -5.48 -6.70 33.67
N ILE A 446 -4.47 -6.51 34.53
CA ILE A 446 -4.49 -6.95 35.93
C ILE A 446 -5.56 -6.19 36.71
N TYR A 447 -5.54 -4.86 36.73
CA TYR A 447 -6.34 -4.06 37.67
C TYR A 447 -7.74 -3.72 37.16
N VAL A 448 -7.91 -3.55 35.85
CA VAL A 448 -9.17 -3.13 35.23
C VAL A 448 -9.93 -4.34 34.71
N LYS A 449 -9.29 -5.20 33.92
CA LYS A 449 -9.97 -6.33 33.27
C LYS A 449 -9.97 -7.65 34.03
N GLN A 450 -9.01 -7.86 34.93
CA GLN A 450 -8.78 -9.15 35.60
C GLN A 450 -8.68 -10.32 34.60
N LYS A 451 -7.98 -10.09 33.48
CA LYS A 451 -7.80 -11.07 32.40
C LYS A 451 -6.31 -11.27 32.10
N CYS A 452 -5.91 -12.50 31.81
CA CYS A 452 -4.58 -12.78 31.27
C CYS A 452 -4.46 -12.27 29.84
N LEU A 453 -3.24 -11.96 29.36
CA LEU A 453 -3.03 -11.36 28.04
C LEU A 453 -3.64 -12.24 26.92
N HIS A 454 -3.47 -13.56 27.03
CA HIS A 454 -3.97 -14.53 26.05
C HIS A 454 -5.51 -14.65 26.00
N SER A 455 -6.22 -14.06 26.98
CA SER A 455 -7.69 -14.06 27.06
C SER A 455 -8.34 -12.73 26.65
N LEU A 456 -7.52 -11.71 26.34
CA LEU A 456 -8.00 -10.44 25.83
C LEU A 456 -8.53 -10.59 24.40
N ARG A 457 -9.55 -9.78 24.06
CA ARG A 457 -10.19 -9.75 22.75
C ARG A 457 -9.94 -8.39 22.07
N PRO A 458 -10.19 -8.25 20.76
CA PRO A 458 -10.05 -6.97 20.06
C PRO A 458 -10.83 -5.81 20.71
N LEU A 459 -12.01 -6.08 21.26
CA LEU A 459 -12.78 -5.09 22.01
C LEU A 459 -12.04 -4.60 23.27
N ASP A 460 -11.33 -5.48 23.98
CA ASP A 460 -10.52 -5.09 25.13
C ASP A 460 -9.36 -4.18 24.68
N GLY A 461 -8.84 -4.34 23.45
CA GLY A 461 -7.85 -3.43 22.85
C GLY A 461 -8.37 -2.00 22.67
N ARG A 462 -9.64 -1.84 22.27
CA ARG A 462 -10.32 -0.53 22.15
C ARG A 462 -10.48 0.14 23.52
N GLU A 463 -10.94 -0.59 24.52
CA GLU A 463 -11.08 -0.06 25.88
C GLU A 463 -9.72 0.34 26.49
N PHE A 464 -8.65 -0.42 26.17
CA PHE A 464 -7.30 -0.04 26.58
C PHE A 464 -6.82 1.26 25.89
N TYR A 465 -7.18 1.48 24.63
CA TYR A 465 -6.90 2.75 23.95
C TYR A 465 -7.59 3.92 24.64
N GLU A 466 -8.87 3.79 24.99
CA GLU A 466 -9.62 4.80 25.74
C GLU A 466 -9.02 5.07 27.12
N PHE A 467 -8.62 4.02 27.84
CA PHE A 467 -7.89 4.14 29.10
C PHE A 467 -6.56 4.89 28.92
N CYS A 468 -5.87 4.68 27.80
CA CYS A 468 -4.65 5.40 27.49
C CYS A 468 -4.89 6.88 27.17
N LEU A 469 -6.05 7.26 26.61
CA LEU A 469 -6.39 8.67 26.39
C LEU A 469 -6.47 9.41 27.72
N SER A 470 -7.24 8.89 28.67
CA SER A 470 -7.49 9.54 29.97
C SER A 470 -7.26 8.59 31.16
N PRO A 471 -6.00 8.23 31.48
CA PRO A 471 -5.70 7.34 32.59
C PRO A 471 -6.06 8.01 33.94
N PRO A 472 -6.51 7.25 34.94
CA PRO A 472 -6.93 7.80 36.23
C PRO A 472 -5.76 8.42 37.00
N ALA A 473 -6.05 9.39 37.89
CA ALA A 473 -5.03 10.15 38.60
C ALA A 473 -4.03 9.28 39.38
N SER A 474 -4.49 8.15 39.95
CA SER A 474 -3.65 7.17 40.67
C SER A 474 -2.58 6.50 39.78
N TRP A 475 -2.80 6.46 38.46
CA TRP A 475 -1.91 5.91 37.45
C TRP A 475 -1.01 6.96 36.79
N THR A 476 -1.12 8.21 37.21
CA THR A 476 -0.33 9.32 36.67
C THR A 476 0.67 9.87 37.69
N THR A 477 1.81 10.34 37.21
CA THR A 477 2.80 11.11 37.97
C THR A 477 3.19 12.37 37.21
N ARG A 478 3.66 13.40 37.91
CA ARG A 478 4.08 14.67 37.28
C ARG A 478 5.39 14.51 36.52
N TYR A 479 6.30 13.67 37.02
CA TYR A 479 7.63 13.45 36.44
C TYR A 479 7.98 11.97 36.50
N ALA A 480 8.84 11.51 35.59
CA ALA A 480 9.36 10.15 35.63
C ALA A 480 10.01 9.86 37.00
N GLN A 481 9.67 8.71 37.60
CA GLN A 481 10.19 8.26 38.89
C GLN A 481 10.94 6.94 38.73
N ALA A 482 11.87 6.65 39.64
CA ALA A 482 12.43 5.30 39.77
C ALA A 482 11.29 4.28 40.00
N ARG A 483 11.43 3.07 39.48
CA ARG A 483 10.37 2.04 39.53
C ARG A 483 10.36 1.28 40.84
N LEU A 484 11.54 0.83 41.24
CA LEU A 484 11.78 -0.02 42.39
C LEU A 484 12.84 0.62 43.27
N HIS A 485 12.74 0.38 44.59
CA HIS A 485 13.81 0.60 45.55
C HIS A 485 14.38 -0.74 45.98
N VAL A 486 15.69 -0.81 46.13
CA VAL A 486 16.38 -2.01 46.62
C VAL A 486 16.69 -1.81 48.09
N GLU A 487 16.10 -2.62 48.95
CA GLU A 487 16.48 -2.76 50.35
C GLU A 487 17.32 -4.02 50.53
N ILE A 488 18.06 -4.10 51.66
CA ILE A 488 19.09 -5.12 51.94
C ILE A 488 18.60 -6.57 51.71
N LYS A 489 17.28 -6.84 51.78
CA LYS A 489 16.68 -8.17 51.61
C LYS A 489 15.42 -8.21 50.71
N SER A 490 15.01 -7.09 50.10
CA SER A 490 13.75 -7.02 49.37
C SER A 490 13.77 -5.94 48.29
N VAL A 491 12.96 -6.15 47.24
CA VAL A 491 12.73 -5.17 46.18
C VAL A 491 11.32 -4.64 46.35
N ILE A 492 11.19 -3.36 46.67
CA ILE A 492 9.90 -2.71 46.96
C ILE A 492 9.50 -1.73 45.85
N PRO A 493 8.20 -1.65 45.49
CA PRO A 493 7.70 -0.63 44.57
C PRO A 493 8.02 0.78 45.08
N ASN A 494 8.46 1.68 44.19
CA ASN A 494 8.53 3.09 44.56
C ASN A 494 7.11 3.67 44.70
N PRO A 495 6.69 4.15 45.87
CA PRO A 495 5.34 4.66 46.08
C PRO A 495 5.03 5.89 45.22
N LYS A 496 6.04 6.62 44.71
CA LYS A 496 5.85 7.78 43.83
C LYS A 496 5.72 7.39 42.34
N TRP A 497 6.04 6.16 41.97
CA TRP A 497 6.00 5.71 40.58
C TRP A 497 4.57 5.50 40.10
N ALA A 498 4.33 5.81 38.83
CA ALA A 498 3.09 5.46 38.16
C ALA A 498 3.36 5.20 36.67
N PRO A 499 2.52 4.39 35.97
CA PRO A 499 2.78 4.00 34.59
C PRO A 499 2.76 5.17 33.58
N PHE A 500 2.00 6.24 33.87
CA PHE A 500 1.83 7.39 32.99
C PHE A 500 2.47 8.65 33.57
N VAL A 501 3.20 9.39 32.75
CA VAL A 501 3.60 10.77 33.07
C VAL A 501 2.51 11.71 32.54
N ARG A 502 2.07 12.64 33.37
CA ARG A 502 1.03 13.62 33.01
C ARG A 502 1.52 14.48 31.86
N ILE A 503 0.67 14.63 30.85
CA ILE A 503 0.90 15.53 29.72
C ILE A 503 0.24 16.87 30.05
N SER A 504 0.97 17.97 29.85
CA SER A 504 0.45 19.33 30.05
C SER A 504 -0.20 19.94 28.80
N GLY A 505 -0.13 19.25 27.67
CA GLY A 505 -0.73 19.68 26.40
C GLY A 505 -2.20 19.26 26.23
N GLY A 506 -2.82 19.76 25.18
CA GLY A 506 -4.25 19.54 24.88
C GLY A 506 -4.58 18.14 24.35
N ASP A 507 -5.83 17.94 23.93
CA ASP A 507 -6.36 16.65 23.45
C ASP A 507 -5.48 15.96 22.40
N HIS A 508 -4.83 16.75 21.55
CA HIS A 508 -3.88 16.28 20.55
C HIS A 508 -2.75 15.42 21.16
N ASP A 509 -2.10 15.91 22.22
CA ASP A 509 -0.96 15.22 22.81
C ASP A 509 -1.38 13.92 23.53
N MET A 510 -2.60 13.91 24.06
CA MET A 510 -3.20 12.71 24.67
C MET A 510 -3.45 11.63 23.63
N VAL A 511 -4.03 11.98 22.48
CA VAL A 511 -4.26 11.07 21.35
C VAL A 511 -2.94 10.51 20.83
N VAL A 512 -1.93 11.36 20.64
CA VAL A 512 -0.62 10.94 20.12
C VAL A 512 0.07 9.98 21.09
N ARG A 513 0.01 10.23 22.41
CA ARG A 513 0.54 9.30 23.42
C ARG A 513 -0.20 7.97 23.40
N ALA A 514 -1.53 7.98 23.36
CA ALA A 514 -2.34 6.76 23.35
C ALA A 514 -2.04 5.92 22.11
N ALA A 515 -2.08 6.53 20.92
CA ALA A 515 -1.74 5.87 19.66
C ALA A 515 -0.31 5.29 19.66
N ARG A 516 0.67 6.00 20.25
CA ARG A 516 2.04 5.48 20.44
C ARG A 516 2.06 4.18 21.22
N ILE A 517 1.34 4.15 22.33
CA ILE A 517 1.30 3.00 23.23
C ILE A 517 0.66 1.82 22.50
N ILE A 518 -0.43 2.03 21.77
CA ILE A 518 -1.08 0.98 20.98
C ILE A 518 -0.17 0.45 19.88
N ASP A 519 0.45 1.33 19.07
CA ASP A 519 1.36 0.91 17.99
C ASP A 519 2.54 0.09 18.56
N TRP A 520 3.06 0.44 19.73
CA TRP A 520 4.07 -0.36 20.41
C TRP A 520 3.54 -1.69 20.97
N CYS A 521 2.36 -1.71 21.55
CA CYS A 521 1.71 -2.94 22.03
C CYS A 521 1.39 -3.89 20.87
N ASP A 522 0.93 -3.38 19.74
CA ASP A 522 0.68 -4.12 18.50
C ASP A 522 1.95 -4.83 18.01
N ASN A 523 3.05 -4.08 17.91
CA ASN A 523 4.38 -4.63 17.58
C ASN A 523 4.85 -5.72 18.57
N VAL A 524 4.54 -5.54 19.86
CA VAL A 524 4.86 -6.52 20.91
C VAL A 524 4.04 -7.79 20.71
N CYS A 525 2.72 -7.65 20.50
CA CYS A 525 1.82 -8.77 20.25
C CYS A 525 2.23 -9.55 18.99
N ASP A 526 2.62 -8.88 17.91
CA ASP A 526 3.18 -9.55 16.72
C ASP A 526 4.46 -10.34 17.02
N SER A 527 5.30 -9.81 17.90
CA SER A 527 6.53 -10.52 18.32
C SER A 527 6.20 -11.74 19.17
N LEU A 528 5.21 -11.63 20.06
CA LEU A 528 4.74 -12.72 20.91
C LEU A 528 4.00 -13.79 20.11
N LEU A 529 3.27 -13.42 19.04
CA LEU A 529 2.64 -14.35 18.10
C LEU A 529 3.69 -15.21 17.38
N LYS A 530 4.80 -14.61 16.95
CA LYS A 530 5.88 -15.34 16.25
C LYS A 530 6.56 -16.40 17.09
N ILE A 531 6.58 -16.23 18.41
CA ILE A 531 7.10 -17.22 19.37
C ILE A 531 5.99 -18.05 20.01
N GLU A 532 4.76 -18.00 19.46
CA GLU A 532 3.59 -18.74 19.91
C GLU A 532 3.22 -18.52 21.39
N SER A 533 3.66 -17.41 21.98
CA SER A 533 3.38 -17.06 23.38
C SER A 533 1.95 -16.53 23.57
N ILE A 534 1.31 -16.05 22.51
CA ILE A 534 -0.11 -15.65 22.47
C ILE A 534 -0.75 -16.17 21.18
N LYS A 535 -2.07 -16.24 21.13
CA LYS A 535 -2.82 -16.77 19.97
C LYS A 535 -3.37 -15.68 19.02
N ILE A 536 -3.64 -14.50 19.55
CA ILE A 536 -4.27 -13.40 18.83
C ILE A 536 -3.55 -12.10 19.19
N ASN A 537 -3.33 -11.23 18.21
CA ASN A 537 -2.98 -9.84 18.46
C ASN A 537 -4.28 -9.02 18.56
N ILE A 538 -4.57 -8.50 19.75
CA ILE A 538 -5.81 -7.76 20.04
C ILE A 538 -5.87 -6.37 19.40
N PHE A 539 -4.77 -5.92 18.80
CA PHE A 539 -4.67 -4.62 18.13
C PHE A 539 -4.68 -4.73 16.60
N SER A 540 -4.71 -5.96 16.05
CA SER A 540 -4.81 -6.16 14.61
C SER A 540 -6.08 -5.50 14.06
N ASN A 541 -5.92 -4.59 13.09
CA ASN A 541 -6.96 -3.75 12.50
C ASN A 541 -7.59 -2.69 13.44
N LEU A 542 -7.03 -2.43 14.63
CA LEU A 542 -7.54 -1.36 15.50
C LEU A 542 -7.10 0.02 14.99
N LEU A 543 -5.96 0.09 14.31
CA LEU A 543 -5.34 1.33 13.81
C LEU A 543 -5.27 1.40 12.28
N ASP A 544 -5.80 0.40 11.57
CA ASP A 544 -5.89 0.37 10.11
C ASP A 544 -7.28 0.87 9.67
#